data_AF-A0A3N5SDD9-F1
#
_entry.id   AF-A0A3N5SDD9-F1
#
_cell.length_a   1.000
_cell.length_b   1.000
_cell.length_c   1.000
_cell.angle_alpha   90.00
_cell.angle_beta   90.00
_cell.angle_gamma   90.00
#
_symmetry.space_group_name_H-M   'P 1'
#
loop_
_entity.id
_entity.type
_entity.pdbx_description
1 polymer ?
#
loop_
_entity_poly.entity_id
_entity_poly.type
_entity_poly.pdbx_seq_one_letter_code
_entity_poly.pdbx_strand_id
1 'polypeptide(L)'
;MNTAEMSESRKMELASLASMVFICMPVRRIDADMLDLIGRYRFNLEIGIDHYALDRFPPAHFADLAEKFNRLGIAMTVHAPFHELFPGAPDRLVREAAIARLDAAFDLMAVFSPRSVVMHLNHENRRFGFVADDWFAHIVPAIER
;
A
#
# COMPACT_ATOMS: atom_id res chain seq x y z
N MET A 1 -26.32 15.83 19.20
CA MET A 1 -24.92 15.67 19.63
C MET A 1 -24.13 16.77 18.95
N ASN A 2 -23.47 17.63 19.73
CA ASN A 2 -22.98 18.94 19.31
C ASN A 2 -21.79 18.81 18.33
N THR A 3 -22.02 18.91 17.02
CA THR A 3 -20.95 19.18 16.05
C THR A 3 -20.64 20.66 16.12
N ALA A 4 -19.68 21.04 16.97
CA ALA A 4 -19.13 22.38 16.94
C ALA A 4 -18.62 22.63 15.52
N GLU A 5 -19.24 23.57 14.82
CA GLU A 5 -18.89 23.93 13.45
C GLU A 5 -17.44 24.43 13.47
N MET A 6 -16.56 23.67 12.82
CA MET A 6 -15.12 23.98 12.82
C MET A 6 -14.90 25.33 12.13
N SER A 7 -14.08 26.20 12.74
CA SER A 7 -13.74 27.49 12.13
C SER A 7 -13.07 27.31 10.77
N GLU A 8 -13.28 28.24 9.84
CA GLU A 8 -12.66 28.20 8.51
C GLU A 8 -11.12 28.14 8.58
N SER A 9 -10.53 28.84 9.55
CA SER A 9 -9.09 28.75 9.83
C SER A 9 -8.64 27.32 10.14
N ARG A 10 -9.39 26.61 10.99
CA ARG A 10 -9.08 25.21 11.34
C ARG A 10 -9.29 24.26 10.16
N LYS A 11 -10.28 24.52 9.29
CA LYS A 11 -10.49 23.75 8.06
C LYS A 11 -9.32 23.92 7.09
N MET A 12 -8.85 25.15 6.87
CA MET A 12 -7.69 25.43 6.02
C MET A 12 -6.40 24.79 6.57
N GLU A 13 -6.20 24.85 7.89
CA GLU A 13 -5.06 24.20 8.55
C GLU A 13 -5.09 22.68 8.33
N LEU A 14 -6.24 22.03 8.54
CA LEU A 14 -6.37 20.58 8.34
C LEU A 14 -6.22 20.18 6.87
N ALA A 15 -6.72 20.98 5.93
CA ALA A 15 -6.51 20.75 4.50
C ALA A 15 -5.02 20.83 4.13
N SER A 16 -4.28 21.79 4.71
CA SER A 16 -2.83 21.89 4.53
C SER A 16 -2.11 20.67 5.11
N LEU A 17 -2.47 20.22 6.32
CA LEU A 17 -1.91 19.02 6.93
C LEU A 17 -2.20 17.75 6.10
N ALA A 18 -3.42 17.62 5.59
CA ALA A 18 -3.84 16.50 4.75
C ALA A 18 -3.03 16.39 3.45
N SER A 19 -2.54 17.52 2.92
CA SER A 19 -1.66 17.55 1.75
C SER A 19 -0.23 17.07 2.04
N MET A 20 0.14 16.93 3.32
CA MET A 20 1.48 16.51 3.76
C MET A 20 1.56 15.05 4.22
N VAL A 21 0.41 14.39 4.42
CA VAL A 21 0.36 13.00 4.91
C VAL A 21 -0.24 12.08 3.86
N PHE A 22 0.14 10.80 3.91
CA PHE A 22 -0.47 9.74 3.11
C PHE A 22 -1.34 8.87 4.02
N ILE A 23 -2.62 8.75 3.69
CA ILE A 23 -3.56 7.93 4.46
C ILE A 23 -3.60 6.54 3.82
N CYS A 24 -3.25 5.52 4.61
CA CYS A 24 -3.29 4.14 4.15
C CYS A 24 -4.71 3.69 3.84
N MET A 25 -4.94 3.25 2.60
CA MET A 25 -6.24 2.82 2.11
C MET A 25 -6.10 1.55 1.28
N PRO A 26 -6.53 0.39 1.79
CA PRO A 26 -6.54 -0.84 1.02
C PRO A 26 -7.50 -0.74 -0.16
N VAL A 27 -7.10 -1.23 -1.35
CA VAL A 27 -7.93 -1.19 -2.57
C VAL A 27 -9.33 -1.77 -2.34
N ARG A 28 -9.45 -2.86 -1.57
CA ARG A 28 -10.73 -3.49 -1.22
C ARG A 28 -11.71 -2.61 -0.43
N ARG A 29 -11.26 -1.46 0.09
CA ARG A 29 -12.06 -0.49 0.85
C ARG A 29 -12.41 0.76 0.06
N ILE A 30 -11.98 0.87 -1.21
CA ILE A 30 -12.25 2.02 -2.07
C ILE A 30 -13.58 1.79 -2.79
N ASP A 31 -14.67 2.03 -2.08
CA ASP A 31 -16.04 2.03 -2.63
C ASP A 31 -16.48 3.43 -3.05
N ALA A 32 -17.75 3.57 -3.48
CA ALA A 32 -18.30 4.83 -3.96
C ALA A 32 -18.30 5.93 -2.87
N ASP A 33 -18.59 5.57 -1.63
CA ASP A 33 -18.63 6.52 -0.51
C ASP A 33 -17.21 7.01 -0.18
N MET A 34 -16.23 6.11 -0.21
CA MET A 34 -14.83 6.49 -0.04
C MET A 34 -14.33 7.36 -1.19
N LEU A 35 -14.75 7.10 -2.43
CA LEU A 35 -14.42 7.95 -3.58
C LEU A 35 -15.00 9.36 -3.45
N ASP A 36 -16.22 9.53 -2.93
CA ASP A 36 -16.81 10.85 -2.62
C ASP A 36 -15.97 11.59 -1.57
N LEU A 37 -15.58 10.89 -0.50
CA LEU A 37 -14.74 11.44 0.56
C LEU A 37 -13.39 11.93 0.03
N ILE A 38 -12.73 11.09 -0.77
CA ILE A 38 -11.46 11.40 -1.41
C ILE A 38 -11.61 12.60 -2.35
N GLY A 39 -12.67 12.66 -3.16
CA GLY A 39 -12.94 13.78 -4.06
C GLY A 39 -13.18 15.11 -3.32
N ARG A 40 -13.85 15.05 -2.16
CA ARG A 40 -14.15 16.21 -1.31
C ARG A 40 -12.92 16.75 -0.59
N TYR A 41 -12.12 15.87 0.02
CA TYR A 41 -11.05 16.29 0.93
C TYR A 41 -9.65 16.24 0.32
N ARG A 42 -9.45 15.48 -0.77
CA ARG A 42 -8.22 15.42 -1.57
C ARG A 42 -6.93 15.21 -0.77
N PHE A 43 -6.98 14.37 0.25
CA PHE A 43 -5.79 13.91 0.96
C PHE A 43 -4.98 12.94 0.10
N ASN A 44 -3.67 12.88 0.32
CA ASN A 44 -2.82 11.90 -0.38
C ASN A 44 -3.06 10.48 0.15
N LEU A 45 -2.84 9.48 -0.70
CA LEU A 45 -3.17 8.10 -0.41
C LEU A 45 -1.93 7.21 -0.39
N GLU A 46 -1.82 6.37 0.63
CA GLU A 46 -0.99 5.18 0.55
C GLU A 46 -1.88 4.01 0.14
N ILE A 47 -1.78 3.58 -1.11
CA ILE A 47 -2.64 2.54 -1.68
C ILE A 47 -2.16 1.16 -1.20
N GLY A 48 -2.99 0.47 -0.42
CA GLY A 48 -2.68 -0.88 0.04
C GLY A 48 -3.12 -1.96 -0.96
N ILE A 49 -2.18 -2.73 -1.48
CA ILE A 49 -2.46 -3.89 -2.33
C ILE A 49 -2.28 -5.16 -1.50
N ASP A 50 -3.38 -5.81 -1.13
CA ASP A 50 -3.36 -7.05 -0.34
C ASP A 50 -3.72 -8.28 -1.19
N HIS A 51 -3.63 -9.45 -0.57
CA HIS A 51 -3.97 -10.71 -1.24
C HIS A 51 -5.40 -10.70 -1.81
N TYR A 52 -6.36 -10.14 -1.07
CA TYR A 52 -7.75 -10.05 -1.52
C TYR A 52 -7.87 -9.24 -2.80
N ALA A 53 -7.21 -8.08 -2.85
CA ALA A 53 -7.26 -7.21 -4.02
C ALA A 53 -6.65 -7.88 -5.26
N LEU A 54 -5.51 -8.56 -5.08
CA LEU A 54 -4.82 -9.27 -6.15
C LEU A 54 -5.65 -10.41 -6.75
N ASP A 55 -6.43 -11.11 -5.92
CA ASP A 55 -7.23 -12.25 -6.39
C ASP A 55 -8.57 -11.83 -6.97
N ARG A 56 -9.13 -10.70 -6.51
CA ARG A 56 -10.52 -10.32 -6.81
C ARG A 56 -10.66 -9.29 -7.91
N PHE A 57 -9.73 -8.35 -8.01
CA PHE A 57 -9.83 -7.24 -8.94
C PHE A 57 -8.95 -7.46 -10.18
N PRO A 58 -9.48 -7.20 -11.39
CA PRO A 58 -8.66 -7.25 -12.60
C PRO A 58 -7.69 -6.05 -12.65
N PRO A 59 -6.57 -6.14 -13.41
CA PRO A 59 -5.63 -5.03 -13.56
C PRO A 59 -6.26 -3.68 -13.96
N ALA A 60 -7.31 -3.72 -14.79
CA ALA A 60 -8.05 -2.54 -15.21
C ALA A 60 -8.65 -1.75 -14.02
N HIS A 61 -9.07 -2.44 -12.95
CA HIS A 61 -9.60 -1.78 -11.76
C HIS A 61 -8.55 -0.87 -11.08
N PHE A 62 -7.30 -1.33 -11.01
CA PHE A 62 -6.20 -0.56 -10.44
C PHE A 62 -5.86 0.64 -11.32
N ALA A 63 -5.82 0.46 -12.65
CA ALA A 63 -5.60 1.54 -13.61
C ALA A 63 -6.69 2.61 -13.52
N ASP A 64 -7.97 2.22 -13.43
CA ASP A 64 -9.09 3.15 -13.29
C ASP A 64 -9.02 3.97 -12.00
N LEU A 65 -8.60 3.35 -10.89
CA LEU A 65 -8.39 4.05 -9.62
C LEU A 65 -7.22 5.04 -9.72
N ALA A 66 -6.09 4.61 -10.26
CA ALA A 66 -4.93 5.47 -10.46
C ALA A 66 -5.29 6.70 -11.32
N GLU A 67 -6.02 6.50 -12.41
CA GLU A 67 -6.45 7.59 -13.29
C GLU A 67 -7.38 8.58 -12.58
N LYS A 68 -8.35 8.08 -11.79
CA LYS A 68 -9.24 8.92 -10.98
C LYS A 68 -8.46 9.78 -9.99
N PHE A 69 -7.50 9.18 -9.28
CA PHE A 69 -6.70 9.90 -8.28
C PHE A 69 -5.74 10.90 -8.93
N ASN A 70 -5.12 10.56 -10.06
CA ASN A 70 -4.29 11.48 -10.83
C ASN A 70 -5.08 12.71 -11.31
N ARG A 71 -6.31 12.52 -11.83
CA ARG A 71 -7.19 13.65 -12.22
C ARG A 71 -7.56 14.57 -11.07
N LEU A 72 -7.60 14.05 -9.84
CA LEU A 72 -7.87 14.83 -8.62
C LEU A 72 -6.61 15.50 -8.05
N GLY A 73 -5.43 15.24 -8.63
CA GLY A 73 -4.15 15.77 -8.14
C GLY A 73 -3.68 15.10 -6.85
N ILE A 74 -4.16 13.89 -6.56
CA ILE A 74 -3.82 13.15 -5.35
C ILE A 74 -2.46 12.49 -5.54
N ALA A 75 -1.51 12.79 -4.65
CA ALA A 75 -0.25 12.05 -4.63
C ALA A 75 -0.46 10.67 -4.03
N MET A 76 0.29 9.68 -4.54
CA MET A 76 0.17 8.30 -4.10
C MET A 76 1.52 7.74 -3.65
N THR A 77 1.49 6.96 -2.58
CA THR A 77 2.47 5.92 -2.27
C THR A 77 1.74 4.57 -2.35
N VAL A 78 2.47 3.46 -2.36
CA VAL A 78 1.86 2.12 -2.38
C VAL A 78 2.44 1.27 -1.27
N HIS A 79 1.59 0.47 -0.64
CA HIS A 79 1.98 -0.51 0.35
C HIS A 79 1.82 -1.92 -0.23
N ALA A 80 2.93 -2.66 -0.32
CA ALA A 80 2.98 -4.02 -0.81
C ALA A 80 2.23 -5.00 0.11
N PRO A 81 1.75 -6.14 -0.41
CA PRO A 81 1.16 -7.16 0.44
C PRO A 81 2.21 -7.69 1.42
N PHE A 82 1.77 -8.00 2.64
CA PHE A 82 2.68 -8.45 3.70
C PHE A 82 2.11 -9.57 4.56
N HIS A 83 0.79 -9.75 4.57
CA HIS A 83 0.16 -10.84 5.32
C HIS A 83 0.67 -12.19 4.82
N GLU A 84 1.32 -12.95 5.71
CA GLU A 84 1.83 -14.30 5.47
C GLU A 84 2.87 -14.41 4.34
N LEU A 85 3.51 -13.30 3.97
CA LEU A 85 4.60 -13.31 2.99
C LEU A 85 5.95 -13.33 3.69
N PHE A 86 6.72 -14.39 3.48
CA PHE A 86 8.04 -14.56 4.09
C PHE A 86 9.12 -14.62 3.00
N PRO A 87 9.48 -13.48 2.40
CA PRO A 87 10.36 -13.44 1.22
C PRO A 87 11.81 -13.82 1.54
N GLY A 88 12.20 -13.87 2.83
CA GLY A 88 13.48 -14.43 3.26
C GLY A 88 13.40 -15.84 3.84
N ALA A 89 12.24 -16.50 3.87
CA ALA A 89 12.12 -17.81 4.52
C ALA A 89 13.18 -18.81 4.00
N PRO A 90 13.83 -19.62 4.87
CA PRO A 90 14.76 -20.66 4.42
C PRO A 90 14.07 -21.72 3.56
N ASP A 91 12.82 -22.05 3.89
CA ASP A 91 11.98 -22.90 3.05
C ASP A 91 11.77 -22.26 1.68
N ARG A 92 12.30 -22.93 0.66
CA ARG A 92 12.25 -22.48 -0.73
C ARG A 92 10.82 -22.29 -1.23
N LEU A 93 9.87 -23.18 -0.90
CA LEU A 93 8.51 -23.10 -1.42
C LEU A 93 7.74 -21.92 -0.80
N VAL A 94 7.94 -21.67 0.49
CA VAL A 94 7.38 -20.49 1.17
C VAL A 94 7.93 -19.21 0.55
N ARG A 95 9.25 -19.16 0.35
CA ARG A 95 9.93 -18.01 -0.26
C ARG A 95 9.45 -17.75 -1.69
N GLU A 96 9.41 -18.78 -2.53
CA GLU A 96 8.94 -18.66 -3.93
C GLU A 96 7.50 -18.16 -4.01
N ALA A 97 6.60 -18.67 -3.16
CA ALA A 97 5.22 -18.18 -3.09
C ALA A 97 5.15 -16.70 -2.66
N ALA A 98 5.97 -16.30 -1.67
CA ALA A 98 6.05 -14.91 -1.23
C ALA A 98 6.54 -13.98 -2.33
N ILE A 99 7.61 -14.37 -3.03
CA ILE A 99 8.17 -13.63 -4.16
C ILE A 99 7.16 -13.51 -5.30
N ALA A 100 6.53 -14.61 -5.73
CA ALA A 100 5.55 -14.56 -6.81
C ALA A 100 4.38 -13.62 -6.47
N ARG A 101 3.99 -13.55 -5.19
CA ARG A 101 2.92 -12.65 -4.74
C ARG A 101 3.35 -11.19 -4.74
N LEU A 102 4.60 -10.91 -4.35
CA LEU A 102 5.17 -9.57 -4.39
C LEU A 102 5.34 -9.09 -5.84
N ASP A 103 5.86 -9.94 -6.72
CA ASP A 103 6.05 -9.62 -8.15
C ASP A 103 4.72 -9.26 -8.81
N ALA A 104 3.67 -10.08 -8.62
CA ALA A 104 2.33 -9.79 -9.12
C ALA A 104 1.76 -8.48 -8.56
N ALA A 105 2.11 -8.12 -7.33
CA ALA A 105 1.72 -6.84 -6.77
C ALA A 105 2.50 -5.70 -7.42
N PHE A 106 3.84 -5.79 -7.52
CA PHE A 106 4.71 -4.77 -8.10
C PHE A 106 4.33 -4.40 -9.53
N ASP A 107 3.96 -5.40 -10.35
CA ASP A 107 3.43 -5.17 -11.70
C ASP A 107 2.22 -4.24 -11.70
N LEU A 108 1.34 -4.38 -10.71
CA LEU A 108 0.16 -3.53 -10.54
C LEU A 108 0.50 -2.19 -9.87
N MET A 109 1.52 -2.11 -9.00
CA MET A 109 1.88 -0.86 -8.32
C MET A 109 2.32 0.22 -9.30
N ALA A 110 2.94 -0.17 -10.42
CA ALA A 110 3.46 0.74 -11.43
C ALA A 110 2.37 1.67 -11.99
N VAL A 111 1.12 1.21 -12.09
CA VAL A 111 0.01 2.03 -12.64
C VAL A 111 -0.29 3.25 -11.78
N PHE A 112 0.01 3.20 -10.48
CA PHE A 112 -0.20 4.31 -9.56
C PHE A 112 0.90 5.38 -9.65
N SER A 113 1.98 5.15 -10.39
CA SER A 113 3.15 6.04 -10.43
C SER A 113 3.56 6.54 -9.03
N PRO A 114 3.75 5.63 -8.05
CA PRO A 114 3.88 6.00 -6.66
C PRO A 114 5.18 6.75 -6.37
N ARG A 115 5.14 7.67 -5.40
CA ARG A 115 6.34 8.38 -4.91
C ARG A 115 7.29 7.47 -4.13
N SER A 116 6.74 6.46 -3.47
CA SER A 116 7.48 5.42 -2.76
C SER A 116 6.62 4.17 -2.64
N VAL A 117 7.30 3.04 -2.44
CA VAL A 117 6.67 1.75 -2.15
C VAL A 117 7.15 1.26 -0.79
N VAL A 118 6.22 0.85 0.06
CA VAL A 118 6.48 0.27 1.38
C VAL A 118 6.35 -1.25 1.29
N MET A 119 7.36 -1.97 1.79
CA MET A 119 7.38 -3.44 1.83
C MET A 119 7.86 -3.91 3.20
N HIS A 120 7.32 -5.03 3.67
CA HIS A 120 7.77 -5.68 4.90
C HIS A 120 8.72 -6.83 4.57
N LEU A 121 9.85 -6.89 5.30
CA LEU A 121 10.78 -8.03 5.24
C LEU A 121 10.25 -9.24 6.03
N ASN A 122 9.28 -9.00 6.92
CA ASN A 122 8.60 -9.97 7.77
C ASN A 122 9.51 -10.88 8.61
N HIS A 123 10.76 -10.48 8.84
CA HIS A 123 11.62 -11.13 9.82
C HIS A 123 11.25 -10.67 11.23
N GLU A 124 10.96 -11.62 12.10
CA GLU A 124 10.72 -11.38 13.52
C GLU A 124 11.76 -12.16 14.34
N ASN A 125 12.72 -11.46 14.94
CA ASN A 125 13.83 -12.07 15.70
C ASN A 125 13.37 -13.09 16.76
N ARG A 126 12.26 -12.83 17.46
CA ARG A 126 11.74 -13.76 18.47
C ARG A 126 11.28 -15.09 17.89
N ARG A 127 10.83 -15.09 16.64
CA ARG A 127 10.24 -16.24 15.97
C ARG A 127 11.20 -16.94 15.01
N PHE A 128 12.04 -16.16 14.33
CA PHE A 128 12.92 -16.61 13.25
C PHE A 128 14.40 -16.25 13.48
N GLY A 129 14.79 -15.87 14.70
CA GLY A 129 16.17 -15.47 15.00
C GLY A 129 17.20 -16.56 14.72
N PHE A 130 16.83 -17.83 14.87
CA PHE A 130 17.71 -18.98 14.61
C PHE A 130 18.01 -19.23 13.13
N VAL A 131 17.31 -18.53 12.22
CA VAL A 131 17.51 -18.57 10.76
C VAL A 131 17.73 -17.17 10.19
N ALA A 132 18.16 -16.21 11.01
CA ALA A 132 18.33 -14.82 10.57
C ALA A 132 19.34 -14.69 9.42
N ASP A 133 20.47 -15.39 9.50
CA ASP A 133 21.51 -15.34 8.47
C ASP A 133 20.98 -15.85 7.12
N ASP A 134 20.32 -17.00 7.10
CA ASP A 134 19.64 -17.52 5.91
C ASP A 134 18.57 -16.55 5.40
N TRP A 135 17.82 -15.93 6.32
CA TRP A 135 16.76 -15.00 5.94
C TRP A 135 17.28 -13.77 5.20
N PHE A 136 18.34 -13.16 5.74
CA PHE A 136 18.94 -12.00 5.13
C PHE A 136 19.72 -12.34 3.85
N ALA A 137 20.34 -13.52 3.78
CA ALA A 137 20.99 -14.01 2.57
C ALA A 137 20.01 -14.22 1.40
N HIS A 138 18.75 -14.54 1.68
CA HIS A 138 17.70 -14.69 0.66
C HIS A 138 16.99 -13.38 0.30
N ILE A 139 16.70 -12.52 1.29
CA ILE A 139 15.88 -11.32 1.05
C ILE A 139 16.63 -10.21 0.31
N VAL A 140 17.93 -10.06 0.56
CA VAL A 140 18.72 -8.98 -0.07
C VAL A 140 18.76 -9.15 -1.61
N PRO A 141 19.14 -10.33 -2.16
CA PRO A 141 19.08 -10.55 -3.60
C PRO A 141 17.67 -10.46 -4.19
N ALA A 142 16.62 -10.68 -3.37
CA ALA A 142 15.24 -10.61 -3.84
C ALA A 142 14.71 -9.16 -3.97
N ILE A 143 15.34 -8.19 -3.29
CA ILE A 143 14.96 -6.78 -3.35
C ILE A 143 15.80 -6.02 -4.39
N GLU A 144 17.05 -6.42 -4.63
CA GLU A 144 17.96 -5.78 -5.59
C GLU A 144 17.67 -6.12 -7.06
N ARG A 145 16.50 -6.69 -7.37
CA ARG A 145 16.14 -7.21 -8.71
C ARG A 145 15.58 -6.14 -9.63
#